data_AF-A0A562M1W1-F1
#
_entry.id   AF-A0A562M1W1-F1
#
_cell.length_a   1.000
_cell.length_b   1.000
_cell.length_c   1.000
_cell.angle_alpha   90.00
_cell.angle_beta   90.00
_cell.angle_gamma   90.00
#
_symmetry.space_group_name_H-M   'P 1'
#
loop_
_entity.id
_entity.type
_entity.pdbx_description
1 polymer ?
#
loop_
_entity_poly.entity_id
_entity_poly.type
_entity_poly.pdbx_seq_one_letter_code
_entity_poly.pdbx_strand_id
1 'polypeptide(L)'
;MYTGNGVKTDKSGNVTGYKGFLGKAFVALNSIGGTKEGASLLGELQGSSNNFIIQNSSNNNFEINPNQREAGYSGQLYSDPDLAMSFASTSASAMEGGAGGVINWNPNGGSVWVLGGKKNNSATANLGHELFHGRDANRGLLDGRSYRGLKYDEWQATYKENQLRTQMGLPLREYYRSQDNNGILSPLAPRILDANNKPIRPGWVTKYW
;
A
#
# COMPACT_ATOMS: atom_id res chain seq x y z
N MET A 1 -15.02 7.50 -17.79
CA MET A 1 -14.91 6.06 -18.09
C MET A 1 -13.75 5.85 -19.05
N TYR A 2 -12.82 4.93 -18.78
CA TYR A 2 -11.63 4.70 -19.63
C TYR A 2 -11.99 3.93 -20.91
N THR A 3 -11.48 4.40 -22.05
CA THR A 3 -11.80 3.88 -23.41
C THR A 3 -10.58 3.40 -24.20
N GLY A 4 -9.40 3.32 -23.57
CA GLY A 4 -8.15 2.95 -24.24
C GLY A 4 -7.87 1.44 -24.30
N ASN A 5 -6.58 1.09 -24.36
CA ASN A 5 -6.12 -0.29 -24.48
C ASN A 5 -6.64 -1.21 -23.36
N GLY A 6 -7.16 -2.37 -23.75
CA GLY A 6 -7.70 -3.37 -22.79
C GLY A 6 -9.18 -3.20 -22.48
N VAL A 7 -9.87 -2.22 -23.07
CA VAL A 7 -11.33 -2.10 -23.02
C VAL A 7 -11.98 -3.17 -23.90
N LYS A 8 -13.10 -3.70 -23.44
CA LYS A 8 -14.05 -4.50 -24.23
C LYS A 8 -15.26 -3.63 -24.51
N THR A 9 -15.71 -3.61 -25.76
CA THR A 9 -16.94 -2.91 -26.16
C THR A 9 -17.96 -3.86 -26.79
N ASP A 10 -19.24 -3.51 -26.69
CA ASP A 10 -20.27 -4.13 -27.53
C ASP A 10 -20.19 -3.63 -28.98
N LYS A 11 -21.12 -4.10 -29.83
CA LYS A 11 -21.21 -3.69 -31.25
C LYS A 11 -21.56 -2.21 -31.43
N SER A 12 -22.10 -1.57 -30.40
CA SER A 12 -22.49 -0.16 -30.38
C SER A 12 -21.39 0.74 -29.80
N GLY A 13 -20.25 0.16 -29.39
CA GLY A 13 -19.11 0.89 -28.82
C GLY A 13 -19.20 1.14 -27.31
N ASN A 14 -20.22 0.60 -26.62
CA ASN A 14 -20.34 0.77 -25.17
C ASN A 14 -19.35 -0.13 -24.44
N VAL A 15 -18.72 0.38 -23.38
CA VAL A 15 -17.79 -0.42 -22.54
C VAL A 15 -18.56 -1.53 -21.81
N THR A 16 -18.19 -2.77 -22.09
CA THR A 16 -18.77 -3.98 -21.46
C THR A 16 -17.82 -4.64 -20.47
N GLY A 17 -16.58 -4.16 -20.40
CA GLY A 17 -15.61 -4.61 -19.41
C GLY A 17 -14.17 -4.35 -19.83
N TYR A 18 -13.25 -5.04 -19.16
CA TYR A 18 -11.81 -4.86 -19.36
C TYR A 18 -11.12 -6.24 -19.46
N LYS A 19 -9.96 -6.30 -20.13
CA LYS A 19 -9.14 -7.52 -20.28
C LYS A 19 -7.68 -7.29 -19.89
N GLY A 20 -6.94 -8.40 -19.75
CA GLY A 20 -5.52 -8.37 -19.41
C GLY A 20 -5.26 -7.71 -18.06
N PHE A 21 -4.16 -6.97 -17.96
CA PHE A 21 -3.79 -6.24 -16.75
C PHE A 21 -4.87 -5.26 -16.29
N LEU A 22 -5.42 -4.46 -17.22
CA LEU A 22 -6.48 -3.49 -16.90
C LEU A 22 -7.70 -4.16 -16.28
N GLY A 23 -8.11 -5.32 -16.79
CA GLY A 23 -9.20 -6.11 -16.19
C GLY A 23 -8.89 -6.59 -14.78
N LYS A 24 -7.67 -7.07 -14.53
CA LYS A 24 -7.25 -7.50 -13.18
C LYS A 24 -7.21 -6.31 -12.21
N ALA A 25 -6.67 -5.17 -12.63
CA ALA A 25 -6.62 -3.95 -11.82
C ALA A 25 -8.03 -3.46 -11.50
N PHE A 26 -8.93 -3.42 -12.49
CA PHE A 26 -10.32 -3.02 -12.31
C PHE A 26 -11.03 -3.88 -11.26
N VAL A 27 -10.92 -5.22 -11.37
CA VAL A 27 -11.53 -6.15 -10.40
C VAL A 27 -10.94 -5.98 -9.00
N ALA A 28 -9.62 -5.83 -8.89
CA ALA A 28 -8.95 -5.63 -7.60
C ALA A 28 -9.38 -4.32 -6.94
N LEU A 29 -9.36 -3.21 -7.69
CA LEU A 29 -9.79 -1.89 -7.19
C LEU A 29 -11.27 -1.89 -6.79
N ASN A 30 -12.14 -2.54 -7.56
CA ASN A 30 -13.56 -2.67 -7.19
C ASN A 30 -13.74 -3.48 -5.89
N SER A 31 -12.96 -4.55 -5.72
CA SER A 31 -12.98 -5.35 -4.49
C SER A 31 -12.47 -4.57 -3.28
N ILE A 32 -11.40 -3.78 -3.44
CA ILE A 32 -10.87 -2.89 -2.41
C ILE A 32 -11.92 -1.83 -2.06
N GLY A 33 -12.45 -1.12 -3.06
CA GLY A 33 -13.46 -0.07 -2.91
C GLY A 33 -14.79 -0.55 -2.33
N GLY A 34 -15.08 -1.85 -2.39
CA GLY A 34 -16.24 -2.46 -1.72
C GLY A 34 -16.12 -2.53 -0.20
N THR A 35 -14.97 -2.19 0.38
CA THR A 35 -14.72 -2.17 1.83
C THR A 35 -14.69 -0.73 2.37
N LYS A 36 -14.92 -0.52 3.67
CA LYS A 36 -14.85 0.81 4.28
C LYS A 36 -13.44 1.41 4.18
N GLU A 37 -12.42 0.63 4.50
CA GLU A 37 -11.03 1.06 4.48
C GLU A 37 -10.58 1.37 3.04
N GLY A 38 -10.89 0.46 2.11
CA GLY A 38 -10.55 0.62 0.71
C GLY A 38 -11.33 1.75 0.01
N ALA A 39 -12.61 1.97 0.34
CA ALA A 39 -13.37 3.11 -0.18
C ALA A 39 -12.77 4.45 0.26
N SER A 40 -12.38 4.58 1.54
CA SER A 40 -11.72 5.78 2.05
C SER A 40 -10.36 6.01 1.38
N LEU A 41 -9.56 4.94 1.26
CA LEU A 41 -8.28 4.95 0.55
C LEU A 41 -8.44 5.42 -0.90
N LEU A 42 -9.32 4.77 -1.68
CA LEU A 42 -9.48 5.08 -3.10
C LEU A 42 -10.08 6.46 -3.31
N GLY A 43 -11.07 6.86 -2.51
CA GLY A 43 -11.65 8.19 -2.58
C GLY A 43 -10.62 9.29 -2.34
N GLU A 44 -9.70 9.09 -1.39
CA GLU A 44 -8.62 10.03 -1.13
C GLU A 44 -7.61 10.10 -2.29
N LEU A 45 -7.14 8.96 -2.78
CA LEU A 45 -6.17 8.94 -3.88
C LEU A 45 -6.76 9.49 -5.18
N GLN A 46 -8.04 9.21 -5.46
CA GLN A 46 -8.75 9.71 -6.64
C GLN A 46 -9.08 11.21 -6.54
N GLY A 47 -9.25 11.74 -5.33
CA GLY A 47 -9.50 13.15 -5.08
C GLY A 47 -8.23 13.99 -4.93
N SER A 48 -7.05 13.37 -4.95
CA SER A 48 -5.77 14.06 -4.78
C SER A 48 -5.34 14.79 -6.05
N SER A 49 -4.57 15.87 -5.89
CA SER A 49 -3.80 16.51 -6.96
C SER A 49 -2.53 15.74 -7.34
N ASN A 50 -2.11 14.78 -6.52
CA ASN A 50 -0.99 13.89 -6.79
C ASN A 50 -1.37 12.76 -7.74
N ASN A 51 -0.44 12.34 -8.59
CA ASN A 51 -0.66 11.27 -9.55
C ASN A 51 -0.24 9.91 -9.00
N PHE A 52 -1.12 8.91 -9.11
CA PHE A 52 -0.86 7.52 -8.74
C PHE A 52 -1.01 6.62 -9.95
N ILE A 53 0.04 5.86 -10.29
CA ILE A 53 0.07 5.01 -11.48
C ILE A 53 0.18 3.55 -11.03
N ILE A 54 -0.80 2.71 -11.35
CA ILE A 54 -0.72 1.27 -11.10
C ILE A 54 -0.17 0.61 -12.37
N GLN A 55 0.96 -0.08 -12.26
CA GLN A 55 1.59 -0.76 -13.40
C GLN A 55 1.87 -2.23 -13.14
N ASN A 56 1.90 -3.01 -14.23
CA ASN A 56 2.16 -4.44 -14.18
C ASN A 56 3.63 -4.70 -13.85
N SER A 57 3.89 -5.48 -12.80
CA SER A 57 5.24 -5.83 -12.34
C SER A 57 5.31 -7.30 -11.91
N SER A 58 6.53 -7.83 -11.77
CA SER A 58 6.76 -9.14 -11.12
C SER A 58 6.80 -9.03 -9.59
N ASN A 59 6.93 -7.82 -9.05
CA ASN A 59 7.01 -7.53 -7.62
C ASN A 59 5.87 -6.60 -7.19
N ASN A 60 5.67 -6.47 -5.87
CA ASN A 60 4.81 -5.45 -5.28
C ASN A 60 5.69 -4.42 -4.57
N ASN A 61 5.58 -3.14 -4.95
CA ASN A 61 6.19 -2.03 -4.23
C ASN A 61 5.46 -0.71 -4.56
N PHE A 62 5.63 0.29 -3.71
CA PHE A 62 5.34 1.68 -4.02
C PHE A 62 6.65 2.47 -4.24
N GLU A 63 6.75 3.14 -5.37
CA GLU A 63 7.84 4.02 -5.75
C GLU A 63 7.33 5.47 -5.74
N ILE A 64 7.73 6.22 -4.71
CA ILE A 64 7.41 7.64 -4.59
C ILE A 64 7.95 8.42 -5.79
N ASN A 65 7.18 9.41 -6.26
CA ASN A 65 7.66 10.35 -7.26
C ASN A 65 8.95 11.05 -6.76
N PRO A 66 10.10 10.91 -7.44
CA PRO A 66 11.37 11.44 -6.96
C PRO A 66 11.35 12.98 -6.81
N ASN A 67 10.54 13.68 -7.60
CA ASN A 67 10.41 15.14 -7.53
C ASN A 67 9.56 15.61 -6.35
N GLN A 68 8.86 14.70 -5.66
CA GLN A 68 7.99 14.99 -4.52
C GLN A 68 8.47 14.25 -3.26
N ARG A 69 9.71 13.75 -3.26
CA ARG A 69 10.22 12.88 -2.20
C ARG A 69 10.13 13.54 -0.81
N GLU A 70 10.57 14.79 -0.70
CA GLU A 70 10.54 15.51 0.59
C GLU A 70 9.10 15.74 1.07
N ALA A 71 8.17 16.07 0.16
CA ALA A 71 6.76 16.23 0.49
C ALA A 71 6.14 14.93 1.05
N GLY A 72 6.47 13.77 0.46
CA GLY A 72 5.98 12.47 0.92
C GLY A 72 6.54 12.03 2.29
N TYR A 73 7.69 12.57 2.69
CA TYR A 73 8.35 12.32 3.99
C TYR A 73 8.27 13.52 4.94
N SER A 74 7.49 14.56 4.61
CA SER A 74 7.50 15.83 5.34
C SER A 74 7.20 15.66 6.82
N GLY A 75 6.20 14.86 7.19
CA GLY A 75 5.89 14.54 8.59
C GLY A 75 7.05 13.88 9.35
N GLN A 76 7.85 13.04 8.68
CA GLN A 76 9.07 12.50 9.25
C GLN A 76 10.13 13.61 9.40
N LEU A 77 10.36 14.43 8.37
CA LEU A 77 11.32 15.55 8.44
C LEU A 77 11.02 16.49 9.62
N TYR A 78 9.74 16.77 9.88
CA TYR A 78 9.33 17.61 11.02
C TYR A 78 9.52 16.96 12.39
N SER A 79 9.36 15.63 12.49
CA SER A 79 9.22 14.93 13.78
C SER A 79 10.43 14.09 14.19
N ASP A 80 11.36 13.85 13.28
CA ASP A 80 12.54 13.02 13.50
C ASP A 80 13.76 13.91 13.83
N PRO A 81 14.27 13.90 15.08
CA PRO A 81 15.41 14.76 15.46
C PRO A 81 16.67 14.51 14.64
N ASP A 82 16.86 13.27 14.18
CA ASP A 82 18.01 12.90 13.34
C ASP A 82 17.94 13.54 11.94
N LEU A 83 16.76 14.02 11.53
CA LEU A 83 16.53 14.73 10.27
C LEU A 83 16.48 16.26 10.46
N ALA A 84 16.79 16.80 11.64
CA ALA A 84 16.70 18.23 11.90
C ALA A 84 17.54 19.09 10.93
N MET A 85 18.74 18.61 10.55
CA MET A 85 19.57 19.28 9.55
C MET A 85 18.95 19.25 8.15
N SER A 86 18.40 18.10 7.75
CA SER A 86 17.67 17.97 6.48
C SER A 86 16.43 18.84 6.44
N PHE A 87 15.67 18.89 7.54
CA PHE A 87 14.53 19.77 7.70
C PHE A 87 14.93 21.25 7.55
N ALA A 88 16.00 21.69 8.24
CA ALA A 88 16.48 23.06 8.18
C ALA A 88 16.98 23.48 6.79
N SER A 89 17.45 22.53 5.96
CA SER A 89 17.92 22.79 4.60
C SER A 89 16.86 22.57 3.51
N THR A 90 15.67 22.07 3.86
CA THR A 90 14.58 21.79 2.93
C THR A 90 13.65 23.00 2.83
N SER A 91 13.36 23.46 1.62
CA SER A 91 12.42 24.57 1.44
C SER A 91 10.99 24.15 1.79
N ALA A 92 10.20 25.08 2.33
CA ALA A 92 8.79 24.83 2.64
C ALA A 92 8.00 24.34 1.41
N SER A 93 8.31 24.88 0.22
CA SER A 93 7.71 24.47 -1.05
C SER A 93 8.02 23.02 -1.43
N ALA A 94 9.16 22.46 -1.02
CA ALA A 94 9.51 21.07 -1.30
C ALA A 94 8.75 20.08 -0.40
N MET A 95 8.17 20.55 0.71
CA MET A 95 7.42 19.75 1.67
C MET A 95 5.89 19.84 1.48
N GLU A 96 5.42 20.68 0.55
CA GLU A 96 3.99 20.97 0.37
C GLU A 96 3.28 19.88 -0.45
N GLY A 97 2.00 19.61 -0.11
CA GLY A 97 1.08 18.85 -0.96
C GLY A 97 1.24 17.32 -0.95
N GLY A 98 2.21 16.78 -0.23
CA GLY A 98 2.50 15.34 -0.22
C GLY A 98 3.04 14.83 -1.56
N ALA A 99 2.97 13.51 -1.78
CA ALA A 99 3.55 12.89 -2.96
C ALA A 99 2.64 11.85 -3.63
N GLY A 100 2.72 11.82 -4.96
CA GLY A 100 2.25 10.71 -5.79
C GLY A 100 3.31 9.63 -5.97
N GLY A 101 3.05 8.69 -6.89
CA GLY A 101 4.04 7.67 -7.23
C GLY A 101 3.51 6.54 -8.11
N VAL A 102 4.38 5.57 -8.32
CA VAL A 102 4.10 4.35 -9.08
C VAL A 102 3.86 3.19 -8.12
N ILE A 103 2.74 2.52 -8.30
CA ILE A 103 2.36 1.29 -7.62
C ILE A 103 2.72 0.14 -8.56
N ASN A 104 3.88 -0.46 -8.33
CA ASN A 104 4.25 -1.70 -8.99
C ASN A 104 3.44 -2.83 -8.36
N TRP A 105 2.63 -3.50 -9.17
CA TRP A 105 1.76 -4.55 -8.69
C TRP A 105 1.93 -5.81 -9.53
N ASN A 106 2.15 -6.93 -8.84
CA ASN A 106 2.09 -8.25 -9.44
C ASN A 106 0.65 -8.77 -9.38
N PRO A 107 -0.07 -8.82 -10.51
CA PRO A 107 -1.47 -9.24 -10.53
C PRO A 107 -1.63 -10.78 -10.44
N ASN A 108 -0.52 -11.53 -10.42
CA ASN A 108 -0.49 -12.94 -10.04
C ASN A 108 -0.25 -13.12 -8.53
N GLY A 109 0.00 -12.01 -7.83
CA GLY A 109 0.12 -11.86 -6.39
C GLY A 109 1.46 -12.34 -5.80
N GLY A 110 1.63 -12.06 -4.51
CA GLY A 110 2.74 -12.53 -3.68
C GLY A 110 2.22 -13.29 -2.46
N SER A 111 2.88 -14.41 -2.12
CA SER A 111 2.52 -15.17 -0.92
C SER A 111 2.95 -14.42 0.33
N VAL A 112 2.02 -14.26 1.27
CA VAL A 112 2.32 -13.75 2.62
C VAL A 112 1.97 -14.80 3.66
N TRP A 113 2.63 -14.73 4.82
CA TRP A 113 2.33 -15.60 5.95
C TRP A 113 1.14 -15.06 6.73
N VAL A 114 0.05 -15.83 6.78
CA VAL A 114 -1.19 -15.45 7.46
C VAL A 114 -1.47 -16.30 8.70
N LEU A 115 -2.33 -15.76 9.56
CA LEU A 115 -2.81 -16.42 10.76
C LEU A 115 -3.36 -17.82 10.43
N GLY A 116 -3.01 -18.79 11.28
CA GLY A 116 -3.29 -20.22 11.02
C GLY A 116 -2.21 -20.93 10.22
N GLY A 117 -1.05 -20.29 10.02
CA GLY A 117 0.16 -20.91 9.46
C GLY A 117 0.09 -21.21 7.96
N LYS A 118 -0.76 -20.47 7.23
CA LYS A 118 -1.00 -20.73 5.79
C LYS A 118 -0.31 -19.67 4.92
N LYS A 119 0.08 -20.08 3.71
CA LYS A 119 0.40 -19.14 2.61
C LYS A 119 -0.92 -18.54 2.12
N ASN A 120 -1.00 -17.22 2.00
CA ASN A 120 -2.09 -16.56 1.29
C ASN A 120 -1.53 -15.70 0.17
N ASN A 121 -1.83 -16.09 -1.07
CA ASN A 121 -1.54 -15.28 -2.24
C ASN A 121 -2.81 -14.49 -2.63
N SER A 122 -2.89 -13.24 -2.19
CA SER A 122 -4.02 -12.35 -2.51
C SER A 122 -3.49 -11.12 -3.22
N ALA A 123 -3.50 -11.16 -4.56
CA ALA A 123 -3.06 -10.05 -5.40
C ALA A 123 -3.82 -8.75 -5.04
N THR A 124 -5.12 -8.85 -4.71
CA THR A 124 -5.93 -7.70 -4.28
C THR A 124 -5.47 -7.12 -2.95
N ALA A 125 -5.17 -7.95 -1.94
CA ALA A 125 -4.64 -7.44 -0.67
C ALA A 125 -3.22 -6.87 -0.83
N ASN A 126 -2.40 -7.46 -1.72
CA ASN A 126 -1.09 -6.91 -2.06
C ASN A 126 -1.22 -5.54 -2.75
N LEU A 127 -2.16 -5.36 -3.69
CA LEU A 127 -2.43 -4.04 -4.27
C LEU A 127 -2.87 -3.04 -3.20
N GLY A 128 -3.76 -3.44 -2.30
CA GLY A 128 -4.19 -2.61 -1.18
C GLY A 128 -3.02 -2.14 -0.31
N HIS A 129 -2.06 -3.03 -0.03
CA HIS A 129 -0.83 -2.71 0.70
C HIS A 129 -0.05 -1.55 0.04
N GLU A 130 0.24 -1.69 -1.26
CA GLU A 130 1.00 -0.65 -1.99
C GLU A 130 0.21 0.66 -2.13
N LEU A 131 -1.12 0.59 -2.26
CA LEU A 131 -1.97 1.78 -2.24
C LEU A 131 -1.93 2.49 -0.88
N PHE A 132 -1.78 1.77 0.24
CA PHE A 132 -1.62 2.40 1.55
C PHE A 132 -0.30 3.14 1.69
N HIS A 133 0.78 2.67 1.07
CA HIS A 133 2.01 3.47 0.93
C HIS A 133 1.75 4.73 0.10
N GLY A 134 1.02 4.61 -1.02
CA GLY A 134 0.60 5.77 -1.81
C GLY A 134 -0.20 6.79 -0.98
N ARG A 135 -1.10 6.34 -0.10
CA ARG A 135 -1.87 7.21 0.80
C ARG A 135 -1.00 7.88 1.85
N ASP A 136 -0.06 7.16 2.45
CA ASP A 136 0.87 7.76 3.41
C ASP A 136 1.76 8.80 2.71
N ALA A 137 2.24 8.52 1.51
CA ALA A 137 2.96 9.49 0.67
C ALA A 137 2.11 10.72 0.35
N ASN A 138 0.83 10.52 -0.01
CA ASN A 138 -0.11 11.59 -0.30
C ASN A 138 -0.29 12.57 0.87
N ARG A 139 -0.14 12.07 2.10
CA ARG A 139 -0.30 12.82 3.34
C ARG A 139 1.02 13.34 3.92
N GLY A 140 2.15 13.01 3.31
CA GLY A 140 3.47 13.32 3.87
C GLY A 140 3.83 12.49 5.10
N LEU A 141 3.26 11.27 5.22
CA LEU A 141 3.38 10.40 6.39
C LEU A 141 4.29 9.19 6.16
N LEU A 142 5.04 9.14 5.04
CA LEU A 142 6.09 8.15 4.91
C LEU A 142 7.17 8.37 5.98
N ASP A 143 7.76 7.27 6.41
CA ASP A 143 8.68 7.14 7.52
C ASP A 143 9.68 6.00 7.27
N GLY A 144 10.91 6.42 6.95
CA GLY A 144 12.01 5.52 6.62
C GLY A 144 12.67 4.86 7.83
N ARG A 145 12.32 5.24 9.06
CA ARG A 145 12.87 4.63 10.27
C ARG A 145 12.52 3.16 10.35
N SER A 146 13.26 2.40 11.15
CA SER A 146 13.08 0.96 11.30
C SER A 146 12.79 0.56 12.74
N TYR A 147 11.79 -0.29 12.94
CA TYR A 147 11.44 -0.92 14.21
C TYR A 147 11.47 -2.43 14.06
N ARG A 148 12.28 -3.11 14.89
CA ARG A 148 12.46 -4.58 14.87
C ARG A 148 12.83 -5.11 13.48
N GLY A 149 13.72 -4.39 12.79
CA GLY A 149 14.22 -4.75 11.48
C GLY A 149 13.24 -4.51 10.31
N LEU A 150 12.08 -3.88 10.55
CA LEU A 150 11.10 -3.52 9.52
C LEU A 150 10.85 -2.00 9.51
N LYS A 151 10.71 -1.41 8.32
CA LYS A 151 10.46 0.04 8.18
C LYS A 151 9.11 0.43 8.80
N TYR A 152 9.03 1.65 9.32
CA TYR A 152 7.82 2.18 9.94
C TYR A 152 6.66 2.20 8.94
N ASP A 153 6.90 2.56 7.69
CA ASP A 153 5.88 2.50 6.63
C ASP A 153 5.32 1.12 6.37
N GLU A 154 6.14 0.08 6.48
CA GLU A 154 5.70 -1.29 6.25
C GLU A 154 4.78 -1.76 7.38
N TRP A 155 5.10 -1.39 8.62
CA TRP A 155 4.21 -1.59 9.77
C TRP A 155 2.87 -0.85 9.58
N GLN A 156 2.94 0.39 9.10
CA GLN A 156 1.76 1.23 8.82
C GLN A 156 0.87 0.61 7.74
N ALA A 157 1.43 0.31 6.57
CA ALA A 157 0.72 -0.30 5.44
C ALA A 157 0.15 -1.67 5.82
N THR A 158 0.90 -2.47 6.56
CA THR A 158 0.47 -3.79 7.04
C THR A 158 -0.70 -3.73 8.02
N TYR A 159 -0.72 -2.76 8.94
CA TYR A 159 -1.85 -2.58 9.84
C TYR A 159 -3.13 -2.30 9.05
N LYS A 160 -3.07 -1.37 8.08
CA LYS A 160 -4.20 -1.01 7.21
C LYS A 160 -4.58 -2.15 6.27
N GLU A 161 -3.62 -2.90 5.74
CA GLU A 161 -3.85 -4.15 5.01
C GLU A 161 -4.65 -5.14 5.84
N ASN A 162 -4.34 -5.30 7.13
CA ASN A 162 -5.09 -6.21 7.99
C ASN A 162 -6.52 -5.74 8.29
N GLN A 163 -6.76 -4.42 8.34
CA GLN A 163 -8.12 -3.88 8.39
C GLN A 163 -8.88 -4.21 7.10
N LEU A 164 -8.25 -3.99 5.94
CA LEU A 164 -8.79 -4.34 4.63
C LEU A 164 -9.08 -5.84 4.52
N ARG A 165 -8.12 -6.70 4.88
CA ARG A 165 -8.27 -8.17 4.89
C ARG A 165 -9.48 -8.61 5.71
N THR A 166 -9.66 -8.04 6.89
CA THR A 166 -10.82 -8.32 7.75
C THR A 166 -12.12 -8.01 7.02
N GLN A 167 -12.21 -6.84 6.40
CA GLN A 167 -13.41 -6.41 5.67
C GLN A 167 -13.66 -7.22 4.39
N MET A 168 -12.61 -7.84 3.83
CA MET A 168 -12.69 -8.76 2.69
C MET A 168 -12.90 -10.24 3.08
N GLY A 169 -12.98 -10.57 4.38
CA GLY A 169 -13.06 -11.95 4.84
C GLY A 169 -11.78 -12.77 4.59
N LEU A 170 -10.63 -12.11 4.45
CA LEU A 170 -9.33 -12.75 4.28
C LEU A 170 -8.64 -12.99 5.64
N PRO A 171 -7.82 -14.04 5.76
CA PRO A 171 -7.02 -14.24 6.96
C PRO A 171 -6.00 -13.09 7.11
N LEU A 172 -5.78 -12.69 8.36
CA LEU A 172 -4.84 -11.62 8.71
C LEU A 172 -3.41 -12.04 8.36
N ARG A 173 -2.62 -11.12 7.81
CA ARG A 173 -1.17 -11.28 7.77
C ARG A 173 -0.68 -11.36 9.22
N GLU A 174 0.13 -12.36 9.52
CA GLU A 174 0.64 -12.59 10.88
C GLU A 174 2.11 -12.22 11.00
N TYR A 175 2.90 -12.48 9.96
CA TYR A 175 4.31 -12.10 9.89
C TYR A 175 4.54 -11.29 8.62
N TYR A 176 5.36 -10.24 8.72
CA TYR A 176 5.68 -9.43 7.55
C TYR A 176 6.61 -10.19 6.60
N ARG A 177 7.61 -10.88 7.16
CA ARG A 177 8.59 -11.66 6.41
C ARG A 177 8.23 -13.13 6.44
N SER A 178 8.69 -13.82 5.41
CA SER A 178 8.59 -15.26 5.34
C SER A 178 9.76 -15.80 4.54
N GLN A 179 10.20 -17.00 4.86
CA GLN A 179 11.23 -17.73 4.12
C GLN A 179 10.61 -18.92 3.44
N ASP A 180 10.94 -19.13 2.17
CA ASP A 180 10.61 -20.38 1.48
C ASP A 180 11.81 -21.33 1.57
N ASN A 181 11.60 -22.47 2.22
CA ASN A 181 12.55 -23.57 2.33
C ASN A 181 12.00 -24.76 1.54
N ASN A 182 12.33 -24.85 0.25
CA ASN A 182 11.93 -25.93 -0.65
C ASN A 182 10.41 -26.14 -0.75
N GLY A 183 9.65 -25.05 -0.88
CA GLY A 183 8.19 -25.05 -0.99
C GLY A 183 7.47 -24.87 0.34
N ILE A 184 8.16 -25.05 1.47
CA ILE A 184 7.63 -24.85 2.82
C ILE A 184 7.90 -23.41 3.22
N LEU A 185 6.84 -22.60 3.36
CA LEU A 185 7.02 -21.28 3.98
C LEU A 185 7.29 -21.47 5.46
N SER A 186 8.05 -20.56 6.05
CA SER A 186 8.15 -20.39 7.49
C SER A 186 8.08 -18.91 7.83
N PRO A 187 7.48 -18.54 8.97
CA PRO A 187 7.37 -17.14 9.35
C PRO A 187 8.74 -16.62 9.78
N LEU A 188 9.04 -15.38 9.41
CA LEU A 188 10.20 -14.65 9.91
C LEU A 188 9.75 -13.37 10.60
N ALA A 189 10.44 -13.01 11.69
CA ALA A 189 10.17 -11.77 12.39
C ALA A 189 10.23 -10.53 11.46
N PRO A 190 9.45 -9.47 11.75
CA PRO A 190 8.57 -9.33 12.92
C PRO A 190 7.18 -9.96 12.73
N ARG A 191 6.61 -10.42 13.84
CA ARG A 191 5.18 -10.70 13.96
C ARG A 191 4.43 -9.38 14.11
N ILE A 192 3.37 -9.20 13.33
CA ILE A 192 2.62 -7.93 13.18
C ILE A 192 1.26 -7.93 13.89
N LEU A 193 0.95 -9.03 14.56
CA LEU A 193 -0.22 -9.18 15.42
C LEU A 193 0.22 -9.26 16.89
N ASP A 194 -0.63 -8.80 17.80
CA ASP A 194 -0.45 -8.93 19.24
C ASP A 194 -0.71 -10.37 19.73
N ALA A 195 -0.53 -10.62 21.03
CA ALA A 195 -0.76 -11.93 21.63
C ALA A 195 -2.21 -12.44 21.49
N ASN A 196 -3.16 -11.55 21.21
CA ASN A 196 -4.58 -11.87 20.99
C ASN A 196 -4.95 -11.95 19.50
N ASN A 197 -3.95 -12.01 18.61
CA ASN A 197 -4.12 -12.04 17.15
C ASN A 197 -4.80 -10.79 16.56
N LYS A 198 -4.67 -9.63 17.24
CA LYS A 198 -5.16 -8.35 16.73
C LYS A 198 -4.04 -7.59 16.02
N PRO A 199 -4.33 -6.85 14.93
CA PRO A 199 -3.34 -6.02 14.26
C PRO A 199 -2.71 -5.00 15.21
N ILE A 200 -1.38 -4.94 15.27
CA ILE A 200 -0.67 -3.96 16.10
C ILE A 200 -0.73 -2.61 15.39
N ARG A 201 -1.45 -1.64 15.98
CA ARG A 201 -1.39 -0.25 15.54
C ARG A 201 -0.01 0.30 15.89
N PRO A 202 0.76 0.85 14.93
CA PRO A 202 2.08 1.38 15.27
C PRO A 202 1.98 2.59 16.20
N GLY A 203 2.84 2.65 17.22
CA GLY A 203 2.75 3.66 18.29
C GLY A 203 3.26 5.05 17.90
N TRP A 204 3.90 5.18 16.74
CA TRP A 204 4.49 6.42 16.21
C TRP A 204 3.58 7.18 15.24
N VAL A 205 2.43 6.59 14.86
CA VAL A 205 1.53 7.23 13.92
C VAL A 205 0.81 8.41 14.58
N THR A 206 0.61 9.49 13.82
CA THR A 206 -0.02 10.71 14.34
C THR A 206 -1.52 10.52 14.56
N LYS A 207 -2.15 11.48 15.24
CA LYS A 207 -3.61 11.47 15.49
C LYS A 207 -4.45 11.46 14.20
N TYR A 208 -3.90 11.97 13.10
CA TYR A 208 -4.59 12.10 11.81
C TYR A 208 -4.19 11.03 10.79
N TRP A 209 -3.47 10.00 11.22
CA TRP A 209 -3.18 8.80 10.43
C TRP A 209 -4.40 7.89 10.32
#